data_AF-A0A2A3MVU8-F1
#
_entry.id   AF-A0A2A3MVU8-F1
#
_cell.length_a   1.000
_cell.length_b   1.000
_cell.length_c   1.000
_cell.angle_alpha   90.00
_cell.angle_beta   90.00
_cell.angle_gamma   90.00
#
_symmetry.space_group_name_H-M   'P 1'
#
loop_
_entity.id
_entity.type
_entity.pdbx_description
1 polymer ?
#
loop_
_entity_poly.entity_id
_entity_poly.type
_entity_poly.pdbx_seq_one_letter_code
_entity_poly.pdbx_strand_id
1 'polypeptide(L)'
;MSDDILTDDEKARFTLALVEQCVRNTALEDLHAGTVPSSATGDFSDVKVVTPYGEIPWTRLSRLSDEEMKSLMIEVCNKVFTFLTHTEDLLVLDGAARWNRPQIDFPLQRKAQMRSALRGGSDVGPTLK
;
A
#
# COMPACT_ATOMS: atom_id res chain seq x y z
N MET A 1 1.86 21.40 -28.82
CA MET A 1 2.43 20.52 -27.79
C MET A 1 1.28 20.13 -26.91
N SER A 2 0.70 18.96 -27.13
CA SER A 2 -0.31 18.41 -26.23
C SER A 2 0.40 18.11 -24.92
N ASP A 3 0.11 18.89 -23.89
CA ASP A 3 0.59 18.59 -22.54
C ASP A 3 0.14 17.17 -22.20
N ASP A 4 1.14 16.34 -21.90
CA ASP A 4 1.05 14.90 -21.64
C ASP A 4 0.44 14.70 -20.22
N ILE A 5 -0.77 15.23 -20.03
CA ILE A 5 -1.51 15.11 -18.77
C ILE A 5 -2.22 13.76 -18.82
N LEU A 6 -1.85 12.87 -17.90
CA LEU A 6 -2.53 11.60 -17.69
C LEU A 6 -4.05 11.83 -17.59
N THR A 7 -4.82 11.01 -18.30
CA THR A 7 -6.28 10.95 -18.13
C THR A 7 -6.63 10.50 -16.70
N ASP A 8 -7.85 10.77 -16.25
CA ASP A 8 -8.28 10.37 -14.91
C ASP A 8 -8.25 8.84 -14.71
N ASP A 9 -8.55 8.07 -15.76
CA ASP A 9 -8.44 6.61 -15.73
C ASP A 9 -6.98 6.14 -15.60
N GLU A 10 -6.05 6.81 -16.28
CA GLU A 10 -4.62 6.52 -16.15
C GLU A 10 -4.11 6.90 -14.76
N LYS A 11 -4.53 8.04 -14.20
CA LYS A 11 -4.23 8.44 -12.83
C LYS A 11 -4.78 7.43 -11.82
N ALA A 12 -6.01 6.96 -12.02
CA ALA A 12 -6.62 5.96 -11.14
C ALA A 12 -5.84 4.65 -11.18
N ARG A 13 -5.51 4.15 -12.37
CA ARG A 13 -4.71 2.93 -12.52
C ARG A 13 -3.31 3.08 -11.92
N PHE A 14 -2.66 4.21 -12.16
CA PHE A 14 -1.34 4.50 -11.59
C PHE A 14 -1.40 4.59 -10.06
N THR A 15 -2.42 5.25 -9.50
CA THR A 15 -2.65 5.33 -8.06
C THR A 15 -2.76 3.95 -7.44
N LEU A 16 -3.62 3.09 -7.99
CA LEU A 16 -3.82 1.74 -7.46
C LEU A 16 -2.53 0.93 -7.50
N ALA A 17 -1.80 0.98 -8.61
CA ALA A 17 -0.51 0.30 -8.74
C ALA A 17 0.54 0.86 -7.76
N LEU A 18 0.64 2.18 -7.61
CA LEU A 18 1.58 2.81 -6.69
C LEU A 18 1.27 2.42 -5.25
N VAL A 19 0.02 2.54 -4.82
CA VAL A 19 -0.40 2.22 -3.46
C VAL A 19 -0.22 0.73 -3.16
N GLU A 20 -0.55 -0.14 -4.11
CA GLU A 20 -0.32 -1.59 -3.97
C GLU A 20 1.16 -1.91 -3.76
N GLN A 21 2.06 -1.36 -4.59
CA GLN A 21 3.48 -1.70 -4.55
C GLN A 21 4.25 -0.97 -3.43
N CYS A 22 3.85 0.26 -3.07
CA CYS A 22 4.64 1.14 -2.21
C CYS A 22 4.04 1.37 -0.81
N VAL A 23 2.80 0.95 -0.58
CA VAL A 23 2.13 1.08 0.73
C VAL A 23 1.62 -0.26 1.21
N ARG A 24 0.74 -0.91 0.43
CA ARG A 24 0.10 -2.16 0.83
C ARG A 24 1.12 -3.28 0.98
N ASN A 25 1.92 -3.56 -0.05
CA ASN A 25 2.96 -4.61 -0.03
C ASN A 25 4.24 -4.19 0.72
N THR A 26 4.10 -3.71 1.96
CA THR A 26 5.21 -3.30 2.83
C THR A 26 5.08 -3.96 4.20
N ALA A 27 5.93 -3.55 5.16
CA ALA A 27 5.83 -3.98 6.57
C ALA A 27 4.45 -3.70 7.21
N LEU A 28 3.60 -2.89 6.57
CA LEU A 28 2.20 -2.72 6.93
C LEU A 28 1.43 -4.05 6.96
N GLU A 29 1.71 -4.99 6.05
CA GLU A 29 1.08 -6.32 6.09
C GLU A 29 1.50 -7.11 7.32
N ASP A 30 2.78 -7.01 7.72
CA ASP A 30 3.28 -7.73 8.91
C ASP A 30 2.61 -7.20 10.18
N LEU A 31 2.35 -5.89 10.24
CA LEU A 31 1.58 -5.28 11.33
C LEU A 31 0.10 -5.72 11.33
N HIS A 32 -0.45 -6.02 10.15
CA HIS A 32 -1.83 -6.44 9.96
C HIS A 32 -2.03 -7.96 10.12
N ALA A 33 -1.00 -8.78 9.87
CA ALA A 33 -1.08 -10.24 9.84
C ALA A 33 -1.19 -10.91 11.23
N GLY A 34 -1.49 -10.16 12.28
CA GLY A 34 -1.71 -10.69 13.62
C GLY A 34 -2.89 -11.67 13.68
N THR A 35 -2.85 -12.62 14.62
CA THR A 35 -3.99 -13.52 14.85
C THR A 35 -5.14 -12.74 15.49
N VAL A 36 -6.28 -12.68 14.79
CA VAL A 36 -7.52 -12.10 15.31
C VAL A 36 -8.30 -13.19 16.06
N PRO A 37 -8.61 -13.02 17.36
CA PRO A 37 -9.40 -13.96 18.13
C PRO A 37 -10.86 -13.96 17.69
N SER A 38 -11.62 -14.99 18.08
CA SER A 38 -13.08 -14.99 17.94
C SER A 38 -13.75 -14.43 19.20
N SER A 39 -14.91 -13.79 19.04
CA SER A 39 -15.75 -13.26 20.10
C SER A 39 -17.12 -13.95 20.07
N ALA A 40 -17.64 -14.34 21.23
CA ALA A 40 -18.99 -14.91 21.35
C ALA A 40 -20.08 -13.82 21.32
N THR A 41 -19.77 -12.61 21.77
CA THR A 41 -20.68 -11.46 21.73
C THR A 41 -20.67 -10.72 20.39
N GLY A 42 -19.61 -10.91 19.60
CA GLY A 42 -19.39 -10.25 18.30
C GLY A 42 -18.84 -8.82 18.41
N ASP A 43 -18.96 -8.18 19.57
CA ASP A 43 -18.41 -6.85 19.85
C ASP A 43 -17.02 -6.90 20.53
N PHE A 44 -16.48 -8.11 20.73
CA PHE A 44 -15.19 -8.37 21.37
C PHE A 44 -15.05 -7.87 22.81
N SER A 45 -16.16 -7.53 23.48
CA SER A 45 -16.16 -7.17 24.90
C SER A 45 -15.78 -8.35 25.81
N ASP A 46 -15.95 -9.58 25.31
CA ASP A 46 -15.58 -10.84 25.95
C ASP A 46 -14.13 -11.30 25.67
N VAL A 47 -13.38 -10.55 24.86
CA VAL A 47 -12.00 -10.88 24.47
C VAL A 47 -10.99 -10.00 25.19
N LYS A 48 -9.89 -10.61 25.64
CA LYS A 48 -8.78 -9.92 26.30
C LYS A 48 -7.43 -10.58 25.98
N VAL A 49 -6.38 -9.78 26.05
CA VAL A 49 -4.99 -10.27 26.09
C VAL A 49 -4.56 -10.37 27.54
N VAL A 50 -4.02 -11.53 27.92
CA VAL A 50 -3.47 -11.76 29.26
C VAL A 50 -1.95 -11.63 29.18
N THR A 51 -1.39 -10.77 30.02
CA THR A 51 0.05 -10.56 30.15
C THR A 51 0.48 -10.76 31.61
N PRO A 52 1.78 -10.90 31.91
CA PRO A 52 2.26 -10.92 33.29
C PRO A 52 1.94 -9.64 34.08
N TYR A 53 1.61 -8.54 33.40
CA TYR A 53 1.27 -7.25 34.01
C TYR A 53 -0.23 -7.00 34.14
N GLY A 54 -1.06 -7.97 33.77
CA GLY A 54 -2.52 -7.89 33.84
C GLY A 54 -3.22 -8.13 32.51
N GLU A 55 -4.53 -7.84 32.51
CA GLU A 55 -5.42 -8.05 31.39
C GLU A 55 -5.64 -6.76 30.61
N ILE A 56 -5.61 -6.86 29.28
CA ILE A 56 -5.89 -5.76 28.36
C ILE A 56 -7.14 -6.14 27.55
N PRO A 57 -8.25 -5.39 27.65
CA PRO A 57 -9.41 -5.61 26.80
C PRO A 57 -9.03 -5.53 25.31
N TRP A 58 -9.55 -6.44 24.49
CA TRP A 58 -9.25 -6.48 23.05
C TRP A 58 -9.59 -5.16 22.34
N THR A 59 -10.65 -4.48 22.80
CA THR A 59 -11.09 -3.17 22.30
C THR A 59 -10.14 -2.02 22.62
N ARG A 60 -9.15 -2.23 23.50
CA ARG A 60 -8.11 -1.26 23.87
C ARG A 60 -6.71 -1.72 23.50
N LEU A 61 -6.59 -2.89 22.86
CA LEU A 61 -5.32 -3.40 22.37
C LEU A 61 -4.88 -2.55 21.18
N SER A 62 -3.58 -2.24 21.10
CA SER A 62 -3.01 -1.63 19.90
C SER A 62 -2.97 -2.69 18.79
N ARG A 63 -3.94 -2.62 17.87
CA ARG A 63 -4.13 -3.53 16.74
C ARG A 63 -4.56 -2.76 15.49
N LEU A 64 -4.49 -3.41 14.34
CA LEU A 64 -5.05 -2.92 13.09
C LEU A 64 -6.02 -3.99 12.56
N SER A 65 -7.32 -3.73 12.59
CA SER A 65 -8.36 -4.66 12.08
C SER A 65 -8.44 -4.67 10.56
N ASP A 66 -9.13 -5.66 9.99
CA ASP A 66 -9.43 -5.70 8.56
C ASP A 66 -10.23 -4.46 8.10
N GLU A 67 -11.21 -4.02 8.90
CA GLU A 67 -12.00 -2.81 8.64
C GLU A 67 -11.15 -1.54 8.72
N GLU A 68 -10.31 -1.43 9.75
CA GLU A 68 -9.39 -0.30 9.93
C GLU A 68 -8.37 -0.25 8.79
N MET A 69 -7.83 -1.41 8.40
CA MET A 69 -6.91 -1.57 7.29
C MET A 69 -7.59 -1.19 5.95
N LYS A 70 -8.82 -1.64 5.72
CA LYS A 70 -9.59 -1.26 4.52
C LYS A 70 -9.84 0.23 4.46
N SER A 71 -10.28 0.82 5.58
CA SER A 71 -10.52 2.27 5.69
C SER A 71 -9.24 3.06 5.39
N LEU A 72 -8.12 2.65 6.00
CA LEU A 72 -6.80 3.24 5.76
C LEU A 72 -6.40 3.16 4.28
N MET A 73 -6.56 2.00 3.62
CA MET A 73 -6.20 1.88 2.20
C MET A 73 -7.07 2.74 1.29
N ILE A 74 -8.37 2.86 1.58
CA ILE A 74 -9.27 3.76 0.83
C ILE A 74 -8.81 5.21 0.99
N GLU A 75 -8.49 5.64 2.22
CA GLU A 75 -8.00 6.98 2.48
C GLU A 75 -6.68 7.25 1.73
N VAL A 76 -5.73 6.32 1.79
CA VAL A 76 -4.44 6.43 1.09
C VAL A 76 -4.65 6.52 -0.41
N CYS A 77 -5.47 5.65 -1.02
CA CYS A 77 -5.79 5.71 -2.44
C CYS A 77 -6.39 7.06 -2.83
N ASN A 78 -7.38 7.55 -2.07
CA ASN A 78 -8.01 8.84 -2.35
C ASN A 78 -7.00 9.99 -2.25
N LYS A 79 -6.16 10.01 -1.22
CA LYS A 79 -5.14 11.06 -1.04
C LYS A 79 -4.08 11.04 -2.14
N VAL A 80 -3.59 9.86 -2.53
CA VAL A 80 -2.62 9.73 -3.62
C VAL A 80 -3.24 10.14 -4.95
N PHE A 81 -4.49 9.74 -5.23
CA PHE A 81 -5.20 10.18 -6.43
C PHE A 81 -5.37 11.70 -6.46
N THR A 82 -5.82 12.31 -5.36
CA THR A 82 -5.93 13.76 -5.23
C THR A 82 -4.57 14.44 -5.42
N PHE A 83 -3.50 13.89 -4.83
CA PHE A 83 -2.15 14.41 -5.02
C PHE A 83 -1.75 14.42 -6.49
N LEU A 84 -1.94 13.31 -7.21
CA LEU A 84 -1.59 13.21 -8.63
C LEU A 84 -2.42 14.15 -9.50
N THR A 85 -3.69 14.38 -9.15
CA THR A 85 -4.57 15.32 -9.85
C THR A 85 -4.18 16.78 -9.65
N HIS A 86 -3.63 17.12 -8.48
CA HIS A 86 -3.24 18.49 -8.11
C HIS A 86 -1.74 18.61 -7.83
N THR A 87 -0.92 17.88 -8.59
CA THR A 87 0.51 17.74 -8.29
C THR A 87 1.21 19.09 -8.23
N GLU A 88 0.95 19.99 -9.19
CA GLU A 88 1.60 21.32 -9.26
C GLU A 88 1.40 22.15 -7.99
N ASP A 89 0.21 22.05 -7.38
CA ASP A 89 -0.15 22.78 -6.17
C ASP A 89 0.39 22.10 -4.90
N LEU A 90 0.58 20.78 -4.92
CA LEU A 90 0.90 19.96 -3.75
C LEU A 90 2.37 19.48 -3.69
N LEU A 91 3.17 19.70 -4.74
CA LEU A 91 4.57 19.27 -4.80
C LEU A 91 5.49 20.04 -3.84
N VAL A 92 5.02 21.15 -3.27
CA VAL A 92 5.83 21.97 -2.35
C VAL A 92 6.22 21.16 -1.12
N LEU A 93 7.51 20.83 -1.03
CA LEU A 93 8.07 20.07 0.08
C LEU A 93 8.30 21.01 1.27
N ASP A 94 7.46 20.88 2.31
CA ASP A 94 7.69 21.53 3.60
C ASP A 94 8.61 20.64 4.48
N GLY A 95 8.10 20.11 5.60
CA GLY A 95 8.87 19.26 6.51
C GLY A 95 9.43 17.96 5.92
N ALA A 96 9.03 17.57 4.70
CA ALA A 96 9.58 16.42 3.99
C ALA A 96 10.96 16.70 3.36
N ALA A 97 11.30 17.97 3.12
CA ALA A 97 12.58 18.35 2.52
C ALA A 97 13.81 17.92 3.35
N ARG A 98 13.63 17.70 4.66
CA ARG A 98 14.68 17.23 5.59
C ARG A 98 14.83 15.72 5.66
N TRP A 99 13.97 14.95 4.98
CA TRP A 99 14.02 13.50 5.04
C TRP A 99 15.24 12.96 4.30
N ASN A 100 15.65 11.73 4.64
CA ASN A 100 16.72 11.07 3.93
C ASN A 100 16.37 10.94 2.43
N ARG A 101 17.37 11.14 1.58
CA ARG A 101 17.20 10.97 0.13
C ARG A 101 16.70 9.54 -0.17
N PRO A 102 15.63 9.39 -0.97
CA PRO A 102 15.16 8.06 -1.38
C PRO A 102 16.27 7.25 -2.05
N GLN A 103 16.32 5.97 -1.74
CA GLN A 103 17.21 4.99 -2.36
C GLN A 103 16.40 4.01 -3.21
N ILE A 104 17.06 3.32 -4.14
CA ILE A 104 16.42 2.29 -4.95
C ILE A 104 16.09 1.10 -4.06
N ASP A 105 14.82 0.68 -4.05
CA ASP A 105 14.42 -0.60 -3.47
C ASP A 105 14.78 -1.74 -4.43
N PHE A 106 15.83 -2.50 -4.10
CA PHE A 106 16.32 -3.58 -4.96
C PHE A 106 15.31 -4.72 -5.17
N PRO A 107 14.54 -5.18 -4.16
CA PRO A 107 13.46 -6.15 -4.38
C PRO A 107 12.44 -5.70 -5.43
N LEU A 108 11.92 -4.48 -5.32
CA LEU A 108 10.95 -3.92 -6.27
C LEU A 108 11.59 -3.71 -7.65
N GLN A 109 12.85 -3.27 -7.70
CA GLN A 109 13.61 -3.17 -8.96
C GLN A 109 13.72 -4.53 -9.67
N ARG A 110 14.06 -5.61 -8.94
CA ARG A 110 14.12 -6.96 -9.51
C ARG A 110 12.76 -7.42 -10.03
N LYS A 111 11.68 -7.15 -9.29
CA LYS A 111 10.30 -7.42 -9.75
C LYS A 111 9.97 -6.69 -11.04
N ALA A 112 10.39 -5.42 -11.17
CA ALA A 112 10.21 -4.64 -12.38
C ALA A 112 11.00 -5.21 -13.58
N GLN A 113 12.27 -5.58 -13.37
CA GLN A 113 13.13 -6.20 -14.39
C GLN A 113 12.54 -7.53 -14.90
N MET A 114 12.10 -8.40 -13.99
CA MET A 114 11.45 -9.66 -14.33
C MET A 114 10.19 -9.44 -15.19
N ARG A 115 9.31 -8.51 -14.78
CA ARG A 115 8.11 -8.16 -15.56
C ARG A 115 8.44 -7.57 -16.93
N SER A 116 9.55 -6.83 -17.06
CA SER A 116 10.01 -6.31 -18.34
C SER A 116 10.53 -7.41 -19.26
N ALA A 117 11.30 -8.36 -18.75
CA ALA A 117 11.80 -9.49 -19.53
C ALA A 117 10.65 -10.36 -20.07
N LEU A 118 9.61 -10.58 -19.26
CA LEU A 118 8.42 -11.30 -19.69
C LEU A 118 7.68 -10.61 -20.84
N ARG A 119 7.61 -9.28 -20.86
CA ARG A 119 7.03 -8.52 -21.97
C ARG A 119 7.87 -8.60 -23.25
N GLY A 120 9.20 -8.58 -23.12
CA GLY A 120 10.11 -8.68 -24.26
C GLY A 120 10.27 -10.10 -24.82
N GLY A 121 10.07 -11.14 -24.00
CA GLY A 121 10.15 -12.55 -24.41
C GLY A 121 8.94 -13.05 -25.19
N SER A 122 7.78 -12.38 -25.08
CA SER A 122 6.55 -12.70 -25.82
C SER A 122 6.60 -12.31 -27.31
N ASP A 123 7.58 -11.53 -27.76
CA ASP A 123 7.74 -11.13 -29.17
C ASP A 123 8.56 -12.13 -30.01
N VAL A 124 9.16 -13.15 -29.40
CA VAL A 124 9.92 -14.18 -30.13
C VAL A 124 9.05 -15.44 -30.28
N GLY A 125 8.10 -15.38 -31.21
CA GLY A 125 7.31 -16.55 -31.65
C GLY A 125 8.20 -17.63 -32.28
N PRO A 126 7.78 -18.91 -32.28
CA PRO A 126 8.63 -20.03 -32.68
C PRO A 126 8.99 -19.92 -34.15
N THR A 127 10.28 -19.88 -34.46
CA THR A 127 10.79 -20.07 -35.82
C THR A 127 10.57 -21.53 -36.19
N LEU A 128 9.47 -21.80 -36.90
CA LEU A 128 9.22 -23.10 -37.54
C LEU A 128 10.35 -23.33 -38.57
N LYS A 129 11.11 -24.41 -38.37
CA LYS A 129 11.98 -25.01 -39.38
C LYS A 129 11.18 -25.94 -40.28
#